data_AF-A0A329S1G7-F1
#
_entry.id   AF-A0A329S1G7-F1
#
_cell.length_a   1.000
_cell.length_b   1.000
_cell.length_c   1.000
_cell.angle_alpha   90.00
_cell.angle_beta   90.00
_cell.angle_gamma   90.00
#
_symmetry.space_group_name_H-M   'P 1'
#
loop_
_entity.id
_entity.type
_entity.pdbx_description
1 polymer ?
#
loop_
_entity_poly.entity_id
_entity_poly.type
_entity_poly.pdbx_seq_one_letter_code
_entity_poly.pdbx_strand_id
1 'polypeptide(L)'
;MTPRNTRYWRSFLHNLLCPPDGPSSETSYDGVCVFTLSGRVEYRDGCFRASSSPSDASLEVDPLQFLAIFHQLTCQAIQEERDAHQEPGVAKHPIPNVTPALRLGDCVFHIVSATFSSICAVARGKSRGLVAEKLPFGVLVVAFSPPLTLETVFGRIARACAALRR
;
A
#
# COMPACT_ATOMS: atom_id res chain seq x y z
N MET A 1 -8.68 27.02 -1.70
CA MET A 1 -7.23 26.95 -1.42
C MET A 1 -6.89 25.55 -0.91
N THR A 2 -6.10 24.77 -1.64
CA THR A 2 -5.57 23.51 -1.11
C THR A 2 -4.57 23.82 0.01
N PRO A 3 -4.60 23.10 1.15
CA PRO A 3 -3.65 23.32 2.22
C PRO A 3 -2.22 23.12 1.70
N ARG A 4 -1.28 23.90 2.22
CA ARG A 4 0.11 23.96 1.75
C ARG A 4 0.76 22.57 1.61
N ASN A 5 0.41 21.65 2.53
CA ASN A 5 0.86 20.25 2.55
C ASN A 5 0.43 19.46 1.31
N THR A 6 -0.80 19.66 0.80
CA THR A 6 -1.31 18.94 -0.39
C THR A 6 -0.52 19.28 -1.66
N ARG A 7 -0.05 20.52 -1.81
CA ARG A 7 0.77 20.91 -2.97
C ARG A 7 2.16 20.27 -2.94
N TYR A 8 2.77 20.17 -1.76
CA TYR A 8 4.05 19.48 -1.59
C TYR A 8 3.92 17.99 -1.92
N TRP A 9 2.93 17.30 -1.35
CA TRP A 9 2.69 15.89 -1.65
C TRP A 9 2.43 15.64 -3.12
N ARG A 10 1.62 16.48 -3.78
CA ARG A 10 1.35 16.34 -5.21
C ARG A 10 2.63 16.45 -6.04
N SER A 11 3.46 17.46 -5.79
CA SER A 11 4.71 17.64 -6.53
C SER A 11 5.70 16.50 -6.25
N PHE A 12 5.81 16.07 -5.01
CA PHE A 12 6.66 14.96 -4.61
C PHE A 12 6.23 13.66 -5.28
N LEU A 13 4.94 13.31 -5.20
CA LEU A 13 4.40 12.09 -5.79
C LEU A 13 4.42 12.11 -7.31
N HIS A 14 4.24 13.27 -7.94
CA HIS A 14 4.42 13.41 -9.38
C HIS A 14 5.86 13.04 -9.78
N ASN A 15 6.86 13.61 -9.12
CA ASN A 15 8.26 13.30 -9.40
C ASN A 15 8.65 11.85 -9.06
N LEU A 16 8.02 11.28 -8.02
CA LEU A 16 8.28 9.92 -7.58
C LEU A 16 7.66 8.88 -8.54
N LEU A 17 6.43 9.10 -8.98
CA LEU A 17 5.62 8.11 -9.69
C LEU A 17 5.61 8.31 -11.22
N CYS A 18 5.97 9.50 -11.70
CA CYS A 18 6.11 9.80 -13.13
C CYS A 18 7.58 10.09 -13.46
N PRO A 19 8.37 9.09 -13.89
CA PRO A 19 9.73 9.34 -14.33
C PRO A 19 9.75 10.22 -15.60
N PRO A 20 10.77 11.07 -15.79
CA PRO A 20 10.85 12.04 -16.88
C PRO A 20 10.88 11.41 -18.29
N ASP A 21 11.28 10.14 -18.40
CA ASP A 21 11.47 9.44 -19.68
C ASP A 21 10.28 8.54 -20.06
N GLY A 22 9.18 8.56 -19.29
CA GLY A 22 7.98 7.76 -19.57
C GLY A 22 6.91 8.54 -20.33
N PRO A 23 6.18 7.93 -21.29
CA PRO A 23 5.03 8.57 -21.91
C PRO A 23 3.98 8.91 -20.84
N SER A 24 3.64 10.20 -20.72
CA SER A 24 2.74 10.75 -19.70
C SER A 24 1.31 10.20 -19.71
N SER A 25 0.91 9.50 -20.78
CA SER A 25 -0.41 8.88 -20.93
C SER A 25 -0.50 7.44 -20.40
N GLU A 26 0.62 6.77 -20.09
CA GLU A 26 0.63 5.35 -19.64
C GLU A 26 0.71 5.16 -18.10
N THR A 27 0.60 6.25 -17.35
CA THR A 27 0.92 6.29 -15.91
C THR A 27 -0.22 6.79 -15.02
N SER A 28 -1.44 6.95 -15.54
CA SER A 28 -2.57 7.39 -14.71
C SER A 28 -3.01 6.27 -13.76
N TYR A 29 -2.50 6.29 -12.53
CA TYR A 29 -3.02 5.51 -11.42
C TYR A 29 -4.45 5.97 -11.08
N ASP A 30 -5.27 5.05 -10.57
CA ASP A 30 -6.64 5.37 -10.15
C ASP A 30 -6.64 6.30 -8.94
N GLY A 31 -5.63 6.20 -8.09
CA GLY A 31 -5.48 7.06 -6.93
C GLY A 31 -4.19 6.79 -6.16
N VAL A 32 -3.83 7.76 -5.32
CA VAL A 32 -2.70 7.67 -4.39
C VAL A 32 -3.10 8.18 -3.00
N CYS A 33 -2.71 7.45 -1.97
CA CYS A 33 -2.92 7.81 -0.56
C CYS A 33 -1.59 7.73 0.19
N VAL A 34 -1.34 8.68 1.10
CA VAL A 34 -0.17 8.65 1.98
C VAL A 34 -0.63 8.87 3.42
N PHE A 35 -0.13 8.04 4.33
CA PHE A 35 -0.34 8.19 5.76
C PHE A 35 0.94 7.92 6.55
N THR A 36 1.05 8.54 7.73
CA THR A 36 2.19 8.35 8.62
C THR A 36 2.19 6.95 9.26
N LEU A 37 3.30 6.56 9.88
CA LEU A 37 3.37 5.32 10.66
C LEU A 37 2.48 5.32 11.92
N SER A 38 1.96 6.48 12.32
CA SER A 38 0.95 6.61 13.37
C SER A 38 -0.49 6.52 12.83
N GLY A 39 -0.68 6.33 11.53
CA GLY A 39 -1.99 6.23 10.88
C GLY A 39 -2.63 7.58 10.52
N ARG A 40 -1.91 8.70 10.64
CA ARG A 40 -2.44 10.01 10.22
C ARG A 40 -2.37 10.12 8.70
N VAL A 41 -3.51 10.38 8.04
CA VAL A 41 -3.55 10.59 6.60
C VAL A 41 -3.00 11.96 6.23
N GLU A 42 -1.98 11.97 5.36
CA GLU A 42 -1.31 13.17 4.86
C GLU A 42 -1.81 13.62 3.49
N TYR A 43 -2.17 12.66 2.63
CA TYR A 43 -2.55 12.94 1.25
C TYR A 43 -3.52 11.91 0.70
N ARG A 44 -4.48 12.38 -0.11
CA ARG A 44 -5.46 11.57 -0.86
C ARG A 44 -5.71 12.16 -2.24
N ASP A 45 -5.67 11.33 -3.27
CA ASP A 45 -5.95 11.70 -4.65
C ASP A 45 -6.61 10.58 -5.43
N GLY A 46 -7.29 10.96 -6.53
CA GLY A 46 -8.08 10.04 -7.35
C GLY A 46 -9.15 9.31 -6.54
N CYS A 47 -9.23 7.99 -6.70
CA CYS A 47 -10.21 7.14 -6.04
C CYS A 47 -10.14 7.14 -4.51
N PHE A 48 -9.09 7.67 -3.87
CA PHE A 48 -9.02 7.79 -2.41
C PHE A 48 -9.62 9.09 -1.86
N ARG A 49 -10.05 10.03 -2.71
CA ARG A 49 -10.80 11.19 -2.24
C ARG A 49 -12.21 10.77 -1.87
N ALA A 50 -12.72 11.30 -0.76
CA ALA A 50 -14.13 11.20 -0.44
C ALA A 50 -14.92 11.85 -1.58
N SER A 51 -15.76 11.08 -2.27
CA SER A 51 -16.68 11.62 -3.26
C SER A 51 -17.96 12.06 -2.56
N SER A 52 -18.49 13.21 -2.99
CA SER A 52 -19.83 13.65 -2.59
C SER A 52 -20.93 12.98 -3.42
N SER A 53 -20.57 12.17 -4.42
CA SER A 53 -21.52 11.50 -5.30
C SER A 53 -21.49 9.97 -5.09
N PRO A 54 -22.62 9.31 -4.83
CA PRO A 54 -22.69 7.87 -4.57
C PRO A 54 -22.35 6.99 -5.79
N SER A 55 -22.22 7.59 -6.98
CA SER A 55 -21.81 6.91 -8.21
C SER A 55 -20.29 6.79 -8.39
N ASP A 56 -19.51 7.49 -7.56
CA ASP A 56 -18.05 7.45 -7.61
C ASP A 56 -17.55 6.40 -6.62
N ALA A 57 -16.93 5.33 -7.12
CA ALA A 57 -16.41 4.24 -6.29
C ALA A 57 -15.15 4.67 -5.52
N SER A 58 -15.34 5.53 -4.51
CA SER A 58 -14.28 5.99 -3.62
C SER A 58 -13.81 4.86 -2.72
N LEU A 59 -12.49 4.69 -2.63
CA LEU A 59 -11.83 3.76 -1.74
C LEU A 59 -11.51 4.48 -0.43
N GLU A 60 -12.27 4.17 0.62
CA GLU A 60 -11.97 4.68 1.94
C GLU A 60 -10.82 3.87 2.57
N VAL A 61 -9.66 4.50 2.70
CA VAL A 61 -8.48 3.89 3.31
C VAL A 61 -8.57 4.01 4.82
N ASP A 62 -8.53 2.86 5.49
CA ASP A 62 -8.20 2.73 6.91
C ASP A 62 -6.70 2.38 7.06
N PRO A 63 -5.85 3.33 7.50
CA PRO A 63 -4.42 3.12 7.70
C PRO A 63 -4.09 1.98 8.66
N LEU A 64 -4.95 1.70 9.64
CA LEU A 64 -4.68 0.73 10.70
C LEU A 64 -4.60 -0.70 10.14
N GLN A 65 -5.38 -1.02 9.11
CA GLN A 65 -5.30 -2.32 8.45
C GLN A 65 -3.90 -2.60 7.88
N PHE A 66 -3.31 -1.62 7.18
CA PHE A 66 -1.98 -1.75 6.59
C PHE A 66 -0.89 -1.82 7.66
N LEU A 67 -0.96 -0.94 8.67
CA LEU A 67 0.01 -0.90 9.76
C LEU A 67 -0.01 -2.20 10.58
N ALA A 68 -1.20 -2.75 10.83
CA ALA A 68 -1.36 -4.04 11.51
C ALA A 68 -0.71 -5.18 10.72
N ILE A 69 -0.89 -5.22 9.39
CA ILE A 69 -0.24 -6.23 8.54
C ILE A 69 1.28 -6.11 8.60
N PHE A 70 1.83 -4.90 8.44
CA PHE A 70 3.28 -4.72 8.52
C PHE A 70 3.85 -5.10 9.89
N HIS A 71 3.15 -4.74 10.97
CA HIS A 71 3.54 -5.12 12.32
C HIS A 71 3.50 -6.64 12.51
N GLN A 72 2.43 -7.30 12.05
CA GLN A 72 2.29 -8.75 12.12
C GLN A 72 3.41 -9.47 11.38
N LEU A 73 3.76 -9.04 10.16
CA LEU A 73 4.88 -9.60 9.41
C LEU A 73 6.20 -9.47 10.18
N THR A 74 6.45 -8.31 10.80
CA THR A 74 7.64 -8.12 11.64
C THR A 74 7.64 -9.06 12.85
N CYS A 75 6.53 -9.14 13.60
CA CYS A 75 6.44 -10.04 14.75
C CYS A 75 6.61 -11.51 14.36
N GLN A 76 6.02 -11.91 13.24
CA GLN A 76 6.13 -13.27 12.71
C GLN A 76 7.59 -13.62 12.42
N ALA A 77 8.32 -12.76 11.72
CA ALA A 77 9.72 -13.02 11.39
C ALA A 77 10.62 -13.06 12.64
N ILE A 78 10.38 -12.20 13.62
CA ILE A 78 11.08 -12.26 14.92
C ILE A 78 10.82 -13.60 15.61
N GLN A 79 9.58 -14.09 15.58
CA GLN A 79 9.24 -15.36 16.20
C GLN A 79 9.84 -16.54 15.46
N GLU A 80 9.79 -16.55 14.13
CA GLU A 80 10.39 -17.59 13.29
C GLU A 80 11.91 -17.69 13.54
N GLU A 81 12.59 -16.55 13.64
CA GLU A 81 14.02 -16.51 13.98
C GLU A 81 14.26 -17.07 15.40
N ARG A 82 13.43 -16.68 16.38
CA ARG A 82 13.52 -17.21 17.74
C ARG A 82 13.25 -18.71 17.84
N ASP A 83 12.35 -19.22 17.03
CA ASP A 83 11.99 -20.64 17.00
C ASP A 83 13.08 -21.46 16.30
N ALA A 84 13.74 -20.91 15.28
CA ALA A 84 14.90 -21.54 14.64
C ALA A 84 16.10 -21.69 15.60
N HIS A 85 16.19 -20.83 16.62
CA HIS A 85 17.25 -20.85 17.63
C HIS A 85 16.85 -21.54 18.94
N GLN A 86 15.61 -22.03 19.08
CA GLN A 86 15.16 -22.79 20.26
C GLN A 86 15.32 -24.29 20.03
N GLU A 87 15.76 -25.02 21.07
CA GLU A 87 15.86 -26.48 21.04
C GLU A 87 14.48 -27.14 20.80
N PRO A 88 14.43 -28.29 20.11
CA PRO A 88 13.19 -28.96 19.74
C PRO A 88 12.46 -29.50 20.98
N GLY A 89 11.58 -28.69 21.58
CA GLY A 89 10.78 -29.11 22.75
C GLY A 89 9.72 -28.12 23.23
N VAL A 90 9.75 -26.86 22.82
CA VAL A 90 8.75 -25.85 23.24
C VAL A 90 7.58 -25.83 22.26
N ALA A 91 6.36 -25.91 22.80
CA ALA A 91 5.13 -25.95 22.02
C ALA A 91 4.97 -24.72 21.12
N LYS A 92 4.92 -24.97 19.80
CA LYS A 92 4.67 -23.96 18.76
C LYS A 92 3.34 -23.26 19.04
N HIS A 93 3.39 -21.96 19.30
CA HIS A 93 2.17 -21.16 19.39
C HIS A 93 1.70 -20.82 17.97
N PRO A 94 0.46 -21.20 17.57
CA PRO A 94 -0.05 -20.86 16.24
C PRO A 94 -0.24 -19.35 16.15
N ILE A 95 0.54 -18.72 15.28
CA ILE A 95 0.40 -17.29 14.97
C ILE A 95 -0.88 -17.14 14.13
N PRO A 96 -1.74 -16.15 14.42
CA PRO A 96 -2.89 -15.87 13.56
C PRO A 96 -2.41 -15.61 12.13
N ASN A 97 -3.02 -16.28 11.15
CA ASN A 97 -2.75 -16.02 9.74
C ASN A 97 -2.98 -14.55 9.42
N VAL A 98 -2.10 -13.96 8.60
CA VAL A 98 -2.30 -12.61 8.04
C VAL A 98 -3.71 -12.54 7.46
N THR A 99 -4.50 -11.56 7.89
CA THR A 99 -5.85 -11.36 7.33
C THR A 99 -5.67 -11.22 5.82
N PRO A 100 -6.20 -12.14 4.99
CA PRO A 100 -5.81 -12.23 3.59
C PRO A 100 -6.46 -11.14 2.73
N ALA A 101 -7.10 -10.14 3.36
CA ALA A 101 -7.85 -9.13 2.66
C ALA A 101 -7.83 -7.77 3.38
N LEU A 102 -7.79 -6.72 2.57
CA LEU A 102 -7.97 -5.32 2.94
C LEU A 102 -9.37 -4.89 2.53
N ARG A 103 -10.08 -4.18 3.40
CA ARG A 103 -11.39 -3.58 3.11
C ARG A 103 -11.23 -2.08 2.96
N LEU A 104 -11.48 -1.58 1.74
CA LEU A 104 -11.41 -0.16 1.41
C LEU A 104 -12.78 0.30 0.91
N GLY A 105 -13.58 0.91 1.79
CA GLY A 105 -15.01 1.12 1.56
C GLY A 105 -15.71 -0.21 1.27
N ASP A 106 -16.49 -0.25 0.18
CA ASP A 106 -17.21 -1.47 -0.26
C ASP A 106 -16.33 -2.46 -1.04
N CYS A 107 -15.06 -2.11 -1.31
CA CYS A 107 -14.14 -2.95 -2.06
C CYS A 107 -13.32 -3.86 -1.14
N VAL A 108 -13.26 -5.15 -1.46
CA VAL A 108 -12.39 -6.13 -0.80
C VAL A 108 -11.22 -6.45 -1.72
N PHE A 109 -10.01 -6.18 -1.24
CA PHE A 109 -8.75 -6.49 -1.91
C PHE A 109 -8.09 -7.69 -1.25
N HIS A 110 -7.91 -8.79 -1.98
CA HIS A 110 -7.18 -9.95 -1.50
C HIS A 110 -5.67 -9.73 -1.62
N ILE A 111 -4.95 -9.92 -0.53
CA ILE A 111 -3.49 -9.82 -0.50
C ILE A 111 -2.91 -11.03 -1.22
N VAL A 112 -2.14 -10.77 -2.27
CA VAL A 112 -1.48 -11.81 -3.09
C VAL A 112 0.00 -11.92 -2.76
N SER A 113 0.60 -10.87 -2.20
CA SER A 113 1.97 -10.87 -1.71
C SER A 113 2.13 -9.82 -0.62
N ALA A 114 2.88 -10.13 0.44
CA ALA A 114 3.23 -9.16 1.46
C ALA A 114 4.66 -9.42 1.95
N THR A 115 5.42 -8.36 2.13
CA THR A 115 6.78 -8.32 2.67
C THR A 115 6.86 -7.26 3.76
N PHE A 116 8.01 -7.11 4.42
CA PHE A 116 8.19 -6.08 5.45
C PHE A 116 8.02 -4.64 4.95
N SER A 117 8.21 -4.42 3.65
CA SER A 117 8.10 -3.10 3.03
C SER A 117 6.93 -2.96 2.08
N SER A 118 6.34 -4.05 1.60
CA SER A 118 5.42 -4.00 0.47
C SER A 118 4.19 -4.87 0.70
N ILE A 119 3.02 -4.40 0.28
CA ILE A 119 1.79 -5.19 0.21
C ILE A 119 1.23 -5.07 -1.20
N CYS A 120 0.95 -6.19 -1.83
CA CYS A 120 0.32 -6.28 -3.14
C CYS A 120 -1.03 -6.97 -2.98
N ALA A 121 -2.11 -6.31 -3.42
CA ALA A 121 -3.46 -6.83 -3.30
C ALA A 121 -4.29 -6.58 -4.56
N VAL A 122 -5.30 -7.42 -4.78
CA VAL A 122 -6.19 -7.34 -5.96
C VAL A 122 -7.64 -7.42 -5.55
N ALA A 123 -8.49 -6.58 -6.13
CA ALA A 123 -9.92 -6.62 -5.90
C ALA A 123 -10.54 -7.89 -6.50
N ARG A 124 -11.63 -8.37 -5.89
CA ARG A 124 -12.41 -9.49 -6.43
C ARG A 124 -12.86 -9.17 -7.86
N GLY A 125 -12.61 -10.09 -8.80
CA GLY A 125 -12.88 -9.87 -10.23
C GLY A 125 -11.75 -9.21 -11.02
N LYS A 126 -10.57 -8.98 -10.40
CA LYS A 126 -9.36 -8.41 -11.04
C LYS A 126 -9.58 -7.05 -11.72
N SER A 127 -10.60 -6.31 -11.30
CA SER A 127 -10.94 -4.99 -11.85
C SER A 127 -10.00 -3.90 -11.36
N ARG A 128 -9.38 -4.07 -10.18
CA ARG A 128 -8.43 -3.14 -9.56
C ARG A 128 -7.32 -3.88 -8.84
N GLY A 129 -6.14 -3.27 -8.80
CA GLY A 129 -5.04 -3.67 -7.95
C GLY A 129 -4.61 -2.56 -7.01
N LEU A 130 -3.84 -2.95 -6.00
CA LEU A 130 -3.36 -2.10 -4.93
C LEU A 130 -1.91 -2.48 -4.62
N VAL A 131 -1.05 -1.49 -4.54
CA VAL A 131 0.32 -1.63 -4.02
C VAL A 131 0.48 -0.65 -2.87
N ALA A 132 0.93 -1.15 -1.72
CA ALA A 132 1.32 -0.33 -0.59
C ALA A 132 2.81 -0.50 -0.31
N GLU A 133 3.51 0.60 -0.08
CA GLU A 133 4.93 0.67 0.24
C GLU A 133 5.14 1.38 1.57
N LYS A 134 5.75 0.68 2.52
CA LYS A 134 6.22 1.23 3.79
C LYS A 134 7.57 1.91 3.58
N LEU A 135 7.62 3.18 3.99
CA LEU A 135 8.75 4.09 3.92
C LEU A 135 9.08 4.59 5.34
N PRO A 136 10.27 5.17 5.58
CA PRO A 136 10.66 5.66 6.90
C PRO A 136 9.69 6.70 7.49
N PHE A 137 9.01 7.46 6.64
CA PHE A 137 8.09 8.54 7.05
C PHE A 137 6.61 8.13 7.01
N GLY A 138 6.26 6.95 6.51
CA GLY A 138 4.86 6.56 6.34
C GLY A 138 4.65 5.42 5.37
N VAL A 139 3.41 5.27 4.91
CA VAL A 139 3.01 4.29 3.90
C VAL A 139 2.41 5.02 2.71
N LEU A 140 2.91 4.69 1.52
CA LEU A 140 2.36 5.09 0.24
C LEU A 140 1.44 3.97 -0.27
N VAL A 141 0.21 4.28 -0.63
CA VAL A 141 -0.74 3.34 -1.23
C VAL A 141 -1.15 3.85 -2.61
N VAL A 142 -1.05 2.97 -3.60
CA VAL A 142 -1.38 3.27 -5.00
C VAL A 142 -2.41 2.25 -5.48
N ALA A 143 -3.53 2.74 -6.02
CA ALA A 143 -4.54 1.94 -6.68
C ALA A 143 -4.44 2.09 -8.20
N PHE A 144 -4.76 1.03 -8.93
CA PHE A 144 -4.73 1.01 -10.39
C PHE A 144 -5.76 0.05 -10.97
N SER A 145 -6.18 0.33 -12.21
CA SER A 145 -7.08 -0.51 -13.01
C SER A 145 -6.38 -0.96 -14.30
N PRO A 146 -6.91 -1.98 -14.99
CA PRO A 146 -6.48 -2.32 -16.35
C PRO A 146 -6.46 -1.07 -17.26
N PRO A 147 -5.48 -0.96 -18.18
CA PRO A 147 -4.56 -2.00 -18.63
C PRO A 147 -3.32 -2.22 -17.74
N LEU A 148 -3.16 -1.47 -16.63
CA LEU A 148 -2.03 -1.64 -15.73
C LEU A 148 -2.09 -3.00 -15.02
N THR A 149 -0.93 -3.67 -14.94
CA THR A 149 -0.79 -4.95 -14.23
C THR A 149 -0.09 -4.75 -12.90
N LEU A 150 -0.34 -5.66 -11.96
CA LEU A 150 0.31 -5.63 -10.64
C LEU A 150 1.83 -5.69 -10.73
N GLU A 151 2.38 -6.51 -11.63
CA GLU A 151 3.82 -6.64 -11.83
C GLU A 151 4.44 -5.33 -12.32
N THR A 152 3.82 -4.70 -13.33
CA THR A 152 4.30 -3.42 -13.86
C THR A 152 4.22 -2.31 -12.81
N VAL A 153 3.10 -2.23 -12.08
CA VAL A 153 2.89 -1.19 -11.08
C VAL A 153 3.80 -1.38 -9.87
N PHE A 154 3.93 -2.61 -9.36
CA PHE A 154 4.86 -2.93 -8.29
C PHE A 154 6.30 -2.61 -8.69
N GLY A 155 6.75 -3.05 -9.87
CA GLY A 155 8.11 -2.78 -10.34
C GLY A 155 8.44 -1.28 -10.47
N ARG A 156 7.46 -0.47 -10.91
CA ARG A 156 7.59 1.00 -10.97
C ARG A 156 7.69 1.61 -9.57
N ILE A 157 6.73 1.30 -8.70
CA ILE A 157 6.64 1.88 -7.35
C ILE A 157 7.82 1.44 -6.48
N ALA A 158 8.17 0.15 -6.50
CA ALA A 158 9.27 -0.39 -5.71
C ALA A 158 10.61 0.26 -6.08
N ARG A 159 10.84 0.51 -7.38
CA ARG A 159 12.04 1.20 -7.89
C ARG A 159 12.05 2.67 -7.47
N ALA A 160 10.93 3.36 -7.62
CA ALA A 160 10.79 4.75 -7.18
C ALA A 160 11.03 4.90 -5.67
N CYS A 161 10.46 3.99 -4.88
CA CYS A 161 10.57 3.98 -3.43
C CYS A 161 11.94 3.52 -2.92
N ALA A 162 12.73 2.79 -3.72
CA ALA A 162 14.02 2.25 -3.30
C ALA A 162 15.00 3.34 -2.81
N ALA A 163 15.00 4.51 -3.44
CA ALA A 163 15.83 5.63 -3.01
C ALA A 163 15.39 6.24 -1.66
N LEU A 164 14.12 6.07 -1.28
CA LEU A 164 13.52 6.63 -0.08
C LEU A 164 13.60 5.71 1.14
N ARG A 165 13.99 4.44 0.96
CA ARG A 165 14.15 3.48 2.06
C ARG A 165 15.53 3.51 2.72
N ARG A 166 16.43 4.37 2.24
CA ARG A 166 17.80 4.53 2.76
C ARG A 166 17.83 5.41 4.00
#